data_AF-A0A0F8WNT3-F1
#
_entry.id   AF-A0A0F8WNT3-F1
#
_cell.length_a   1.000
_cell.length_b   1.000
_cell.length_c   1.000
_cell.angle_alpha   90.00
_cell.angle_beta   90.00
_cell.angle_gamma   90.00
#
_symmetry.space_group_name_H-M   'P 1'
#
loop_
_entity.id
_entity.type
_entity.pdbx_description
1 polymer ?
#
loop_
_entity_poly.entity_id
_entity_poly.type
_entity_poly.pdbx_seq_one_letter_code
_entity_poly.pdbx_strand_id
1 'polypeptide(L)'
;MNHYSYRICGLRIESTIHLPELPLVNGKAPDFRFEVLNSRKLPNCHWVRQFTLDDGDPWLMVGGNDANFHLRFPDMAHFQVDTLAKQIQCHPLSDVATDAITHL
;
A
#
# COMPACT_ATOMS: atom_id res chain seq x y z
N MET A 1 -8.62 0.51 -16.93
CA MET A 1 -7.66 -0.41 -16.27
C MET A 1 -8.45 -1.63 -15.82
N ASN A 2 -7.88 -2.83 -15.97
CA ASN A 2 -8.51 -4.03 -15.40
C ASN A 2 -8.30 -4.02 -13.90
N HIS A 3 -9.35 -4.37 -13.15
CA HIS A 3 -9.29 -4.51 -11.71
C HIS A 3 -9.47 -5.98 -11.34
N TYR A 4 -8.74 -6.42 -10.33
CA TYR A 4 -8.83 -7.77 -9.77
C TYR A 4 -9.40 -7.70 -8.36
N SER A 5 -10.34 -8.59 -8.04
CA SER A 5 -11.02 -8.60 -6.74
C SER A 5 -10.53 -9.77 -5.89
N TYR A 6 -10.12 -9.48 -4.66
CA TYR A 6 -9.49 -10.41 -3.73
C TYR A 6 -10.17 -10.42 -2.36
N ARG A 7 -9.95 -11.48 -1.58
CA ARG A 7 -10.35 -11.54 -0.17
C ARG A 7 -9.16 -11.70 0.77
N ILE A 8 -9.03 -10.82 1.75
CA ILE A 8 -7.97 -10.84 2.78
C ILE A 8 -8.55 -10.38 4.12
N CYS A 9 -8.23 -11.09 5.22
CA CYS A 9 -8.70 -10.75 6.57
C CYS A 9 -10.22 -10.50 6.68
N GLY A 10 -11.03 -11.18 5.86
CA GLY A 10 -12.48 -10.99 5.79
C GLY A 10 -12.95 -9.79 4.97
N LEU A 11 -12.03 -8.94 4.50
CA LEU A 11 -12.30 -7.78 3.65
C LEU A 11 -12.18 -8.13 2.17
N ARG A 12 -12.92 -7.40 1.33
CA ARG A 12 -12.79 -7.42 -0.12
C ARG A 12 -11.95 -6.26 -0.61
N ILE A 13 -10.88 -6.55 -1.34
CA ILE A 13 -10.00 -5.55 -1.94
C ILE A 13 -10.08 -5.66 -3.46
N GLU A 14 -10.27 -4.51 -4.12
CA GLU A 14 -10.14 -4.39 -5.57
C GLU A 14 -8.78 -3.76 -5.89
N SER A 15 -7.97 -4.39 -6.74
CA SER A 15 -6.59 -3.99 -7.01
C SER A 15 -6.36 -3.70 -8.49
N THR A 16 -5.56 -2.68 -8.81
CA THR A 16 -5.09 -2.37 -10.18
C THR A 16 -3.97 -3.28 -10.67
N ILE A 17 -3.37 -4.06 -9.77
CA ILE A 17 -2.32 -5.04 -10.08
C ILE A 17 -2.75 -6.44 -9.64
N HIS A 18 -2.15 -7.46 -10.24
CA HIS A 18 -2.41 -8.83 -9.86
C HIS A 18 -1.71 -9.15 -8.52
N LEU A 19 -2.46 -9.69 -7.55
CA LEU A 19 -1.96 -10.14 -6.24
C LEU A 19 -2.09 -11.67 -6.17
N PRO A 20 -1.09 -12.42 -6.67
CA PRO A 20 -1.22 -13.88 -6.89
C PRO A 20 -1.43 -14.68 -5.60
N GLU A 21 -0.95 -14.17 -4.47
CA GLU A 21 -1.08 -14.81 -3.16
C GLU A 21 -2.49 -14.71 -2.57
N LEU A 22 -3.35 -13.85 -3.13
CA LEU A 22 -4.68 -13.61 -2.59
C LEU A 22 -5.76 -14.39 -3.36
N PRO A 23 -6.73 -14.99 -2.66
CA PRO A 23 -7.86 -15.65 -3.31
C PRO A 23 -8.69 -14.66 -4.14
N LEU A 24 -8.79 -14.91 -5.45
CA LEU A 24 -9.71 -14.19 -6.32
C LEU A 24 -11.16 -14.43 -5.91
N VAL A 25 -11.96 -13.37 -5.96
CA VAL A 25 -13.39 -13.44 -5.64
C VAL A 25 -14.21 -12.66 -6.68
N ASN A 26 -15.37 -13.22 -7.03
CA ASN A 26 -16.35 -12.53 -7.89
C ASN A 26 -17.38 -11.78 -7.02
N GLY A 27 -17.96 -10.71 -7.57
CA GLY A 27 -19.17 -10.08 -7.02
C GLY A 27 -19.01 -8.61 -6.58
N LYS A 28 -19.78 -8.25 -5.53
CA LYS A 28 -20.14 -6.90 -5.03
C LYS A 28 -19.00 -5.87 -4.92
N ALA A 29 -19.39 -4.62 -4.64
CA ALA A 29 -18.49 -3.50 -4.34
C ALA A 29 -17.41 -3.86 -3.30
N PRO A 30 -16.16 -3.38 -3.48
CA PRO A 30 -15.06 -3.66 -2.57
C PRO A 30 -15.18 -2.90 -1.26
N ASP A 31 -14.60 -3.45 -0.20
CA ASP A 31 -14.42 -2.74 1.07
C ASP A 31 -13.30 -1.72 0.98
N PHE A 32 -12.25 -2.00 0.18
CA PHE A 32 -11.15 -1.09 -0.12
C PHE A 32 -10.69 -1.23 -1.58
N ARG A 33 -10.17 -0.14 -2.14
CA ARG A 33 -9.46 -0.15 -3.42
C ARG A 33 -7.96 0.03 -3.23
N PHE A 34 -7.17 -0.82 -3.85
CA PHE A 34 -5.72 -0.74 -3.90
C PHE A 34 -5.27 -0.26 -5.28
N GLU A 35 -4.50 0.81 -5.31
CA GLU A 35 -4.01 1.42 -6.55
C GLU A 35 -2.51 1.66 -6.46
N VAL A 36 -1.78 1.26 -7.50
CA VAL A 36 -0.36 1.63 -7.67
C VAL A 36 -0.30 2.89 -8.53
N LEU A 37 0.23 3.96 -7.96
CA LEU A 37 0.36 5.26 -8.61
C LEU A 37 1.79 5.49 -9.09
N ASN A 38 1.97 5.90 -10.34
CA ASN A 38 3.27 6.32 -10.89
C ASN A 38 3.75 7.71 -10.38
N SER A 39 3.22 8.17 -9.25
CA SER A 39 3.52 9.47 -8.67
C SER A 39 4.77 9.40 -7.79
N ARG A 40 5.80 10.17 -8.14
CA ARG A 40 7.00 10.39 -7.30
C ARG A 40 6.76 11.34 -6.13
N LYS A 41 5.62 12.04 -6.10
CA LYS A 41 5.34 13.01 -5.05
C LYS A 41 4.76 12.28 -3.85
N LEU A 42 5.54 12.23 -2.78
CA LEU A 42 5.10 11.65 -1.52
C LEU A 42 4.34 12.68 -0.69
N PRO A 43 3.23 12.26 -0.06
CA PRO A 43 2.51 13.09 0.89
C PRO A 43 3.40 13.40 2.09
N ASN A 44 3.21 14.59 2.67
CA ASN A 44 3.85 14.93 3.93
C ASN A 44 3.16 14.15 5.06
N CYS A 45 3.96 13.65 6.00
CA CYS A 45 3.51 12.74 7.04
C CYS A 45 4.34 12.96 8.31
N HIS A 46 3.68 12.89 9.47
CA HIS A 46 4.36 12.83 10.75
C HIS A 46 4.66 11.37 11.11
N TRP A 47 5.93 11.03 11.26
CA TRP A 47 6.37 9.67 11.59
C TRP A 47 6.32 9.46 13.10
N VAL A 48 5.60 8.42 13.51
CA VAL A 48 5.38 8.10 14.93
C VAL A 48 6.21 6.89 15.37
N ARG A 49 6.49 5.98 14.43
CA ARG A 49 7.27 4.76 14.69
C ARG A 49 8.21 4.46 13.54
N GLN A 50 9.39 3.97 13.88
CA GLN A 50 10.39 3.48 12.94
C GLN A 50 10.89 2.12 13.42
N PHE A 51 10.97 1.17 12.51
CA PHE A 51 11.62 -0.12 12.70
C PHE A 51 12.91 -0.11 11.88
N THR A 52 14.01 -0.50 12.50
CA THR A 52 15.34 -0.44 11.91
C THR A 52 15.91 -1.82 11.64
N LEU A 53 16.79 -1.91 10.65
CA LEU A 53 17.68 -3.04 10.42
C LEU A 53 18.83 -3.04 11.43
N ASP A 54 19.67 -4.08 11.40
CA ASP A 54 20.82 -4.24 12.30
C ASP A 54 21.89 -3.15 12.12
N ASP A 55 21.97 -2.55 10.93
CA ASP A 55 22.86 -1.42 10.62
C ASP A 55 22.30 -0.06 11.07
N GLY A 56 21.06 -0.04 11.58
CA GLY A 56 20.37 1.17 12.04
C GLY A 56 19.50 1.84 10.98
N ASP A 57 19.52 1.40 9.73
CA ASP A 57 18.72 2.00 8.67
C ASP A 57 17.23 1.65 8.82
N PRO A 58 16.31 2.59 8.51
CA PRO A 58 14.87 2.33 8.58
C PRO A 58 14.43 1.27 7.56
N TRP A 59 13.87 0.17 8.05
CA TRP A 59 13.16 -0.81 7.23
C TRP A 59 11.71 -0.41 6.97
N LEU A 60 11.02 0.06 8.03
CA LEU A 60 9.61 0.47 7.97
C LEU A 60 9.39 1.69 8.85
N MET A 61 8.75 2.71 8.28
CA MET A 61 8.27 3.88 9.01
C MET A 61 6.76 3.90 9.00
N VAL A 62 6.16 4.14 10.16
CA VAL A 62 4.71 4.25 10.34
C VAL A 62 4.37 5.64 10.86
N GLY A 63 3.41 6.28 10.20
CA GLY A 63 3.02 7.64 10.53
C GLY A 63 1.60 7.95 10.09
N GLY A 64 1.22 9.20 10.27
CA GLY A 64 -0.07 9.70 9.83
C GLY A 64 -0.05 11.19 9.55
N ASN A 65 -1.13 11.65 8.92
CA ASN A 65 -1.59 13.03 8.95
C ASN A 65 -3.07 13.04 9.34
N ASP A 66 -3.72 14.21 9.34
CA ASP A 66 -5.10 14.36 9.79
C ASP A 66 -6.11 13.50 9.00
N ALA A 67 -5.75 13.05 7.78
CA ALA A 67 -6.64 12.31 6.90
C ALA A 67 -6.23 10.84 6.67
N ASN A 68 -4.93 10.52 6.78
CA ASN A 68 -4.41 9.24 6.28
C ASN A 68 -3.40 8.61 7.23
N PHE A 69 -3.37 7.28 7.19
CA PHE A 69 -2.25 6.50 7.72
C PHE A 69 -1.21 6.26 6.63
N HIS A 70 0.05 6.22 7.02
CA HIS A 70 1.17 6.04 6.10
C HIS A 70 2.10 4.93 6.58
N LEU A 71 2.48 4.07 5.64
CA LEU A 71 3.56 3.09 5.78
C LEU A 71 4.61 3.41 4.73
N ARG A 72 5.88 3.57 5.13
CA ARG A 72 6.98 3.82 4.19
C ARG A 72 8.06 2.78 4.40
N PHE A 73 8.36 2.08 3.31
CA PHE A 73 9.54 1.25 3.12
C PHE A 73 10.52 2.09 2.31
N PRO A 74 11.55 2.71 2.93
CA PRO A 74 12.32 3.80 2.33
C PRO A 74 12.91 3.53 0.95
N ASP A 75 13.30 2.29 0.67
CA ASP A 75 13.91 1.90 -0.62
C ASP A 75 12.92 1.31 -1.63
N MET A 76 11.67 1.07 -1.21
CA MET A 76 10.70 0.31 -1.99
C MET A 76 9.47 1.13 -2.35
N ALA A 77 8.67 1.50 -1.35
CA ALA A 77 7.34 2.04 -1.59
C ALA A 77 6.82 2.83 -0.38
N HIS A 78 5.92 3.77 -0.66
CA HIS A 78 5.11 4.46 0.33
C HIS A 78 3.65 4.10 0.10
N PHE A 79 3.01 3.50 1.10
CA PHE A 79 1.58 3.26 1.15
C PHE A 79 0.85 4.34 1.93
N GLN A 80 -0.21 4.87 1.35
CA GLN A 80 -1.17 5.75 2.01
C GLN A 80 -2.49 5.00 2.15
N VAL A 81 -3.06 4.99 3.35
CA VAL A 81 -4.35 4.38 3.65
C VAL A 81 -5.33 5.48 4.07
N ASP A 82 -6.34 5.69 3.24
CA ASP A 82 -7.49 6.53 3.51
C ASP A 82 -8.66 5.64 3.93
N THR A 83 -9.03 5.69 5.20
CA THR A 83 -10.11 4.87 5.76
C THR A 83 -11.49 5.41 5.44
N LEU A 84 -11.61 6.72 5.15
CA LEU A 84 -12.88 7.36 4.79
C LEU A 84 -13.20 7.12 3.32
N ALA A 85 -12.22 7.33 2.44
CA ALA A 85 -12.34 7.06 1.01
C ALA A 85 -12.26 5.56 0.69
N LYS A 86 -11.87 4.72 1.67
CA LYS A 86 -11.67 3.28 1.50
C LYS A 86 -10.64 2.98 0.41
N GLN A 87 -9.52 3.70 0.44
CA GLN A 87 -8.47 3.61 -0.56
C GLN A 87 -7.11 3.32 0.06
N ILE A 88 -6.33 2.52 -0.64
CA ILE A 88 -4.93 2.24 -0.37
C ILE A 88 -4.17 2.61 -1.63
N GLN A 89 -3.27 3.58 -1.52
CA GLN A 89 -2.46 4.06 -2.62
C GLN A 89 -1.00 3.69 -2.37
N CYS A 90 -0.42 2.97 -3.31
CA CYS A 90 1.00 2.63 -3.30
C CYS A 90 1.76 3.57 -4.23
N HIS A 91 2.82 4.19 -3.72
CA HIS A 91 3.75 5.04 -4.43
C HIS A 91 5.12 4.37 -4.43
N PRO A 92 5.52 3.69 -5.52
CA PRO A 92 6.87 3.12 -5.64
C PRO A 92 7.93 4.22 -5.58
N LEU A 93 9.00 4.01 -4.80
CA LEU A 93 10.06 5.01 -4.57
C LEU A 93 11.26 4.86 -5.50
N SER A 94 11.50 3.66 -6.00
CA SER A 94 12.53 3.33 -6.99
C SER A 94 11.91 2.52 -8.14
N ASP A 95 12.72 2.10 -9.13
CA ASP A 95 12.29 1.18 -10.20
C ASP A 95 12.08 -0.26 -9.65
N VAL A 96 11.41 -0.37 -8.50
CA VAL A 96 11.06 -1.65 -7.87
C VAL A 96 10.07 -2.38 -8.77
N ALA A 97 10.40 -3.64 -9.07
CA ALA A 97 9.51 -4.53 -9.78
C ALA A 97 8.17 -4.65 -9.05
N THR A 98 7.06 -4.58 -9.79
CA THR A 98 5.71 -4.68 -9.22
C THR A 98 5.53 -5.92 -8.34
N ASP A 99 6.21 -7.02 -8.66
CA ASP A 99 6.20 -8.26 -7.87
C ASP A 99 6.67 -8.03 -6.43
N ALA A 100 7.72 -7.23 -6.22
CA ALA A 100 8.19 -6.93 -4.86
C ALA A 100 7.17 -6.10 -4.07
N ILE A 101 6.40 -5.23 -4.74
CA ILE A 101 5.30 -4.47 -4.11
C ILE A 101 4.17 -5.40 -3.67
N THR A 102 3.91 -6.49 -4.39
CA THR A 102 2.83 -7.43 -4.03
C THR A 102 3.08 -8.21 -2.74
N HIS A 103 4.31 -8.20 -2.23
CA HIS A 103 4.70 -8.93 -1.01
C HIS A 103 4.81 -8.04 0.25
N LEU A 104 4.61 -6.73 0.12
CA LEU A 104 4.64 -5.76 1.24
C LEU A 104 3.22 -5.54 1.82
#